data_AF-A0A0B1S3Y4-F1
#
_entry.id   AF-A0A0B1S3Y4-F1
#
_cell.length_a   1.000
_cell.length_b   1.000
_cell.length_c   1.000
_cell.angle_alpha   90.00
_cell.angle_beta   90.00
_cell.angle_gamma   90.00
#
_symmetry.space_group_name_H-M   'P 1'
#
loop_
_entity.id
_entity.type
_entity.pdbx_description
1 polymer ?
#
loop_
_entity_poly.entity_id
_entity_poly.type
_entity_poly.pdbx_seq_one_letter_code
_entity_poly.pdbx_strand_id
1 'polypeptide(L)'
;MIGRAFVYLSNLLHNVPLVHKVAIVSEKGEVRGYLKVAIEPVNPLEADTQKKGVRQTAKLHFRKEDFLKTCRNGENEDESQKLTFPPHMKEDEEFCFRVVVLQAIDVSEQYSDVFCQFNFLHRHDEAFSTEPLKNSGRAPLSFAHSQNLHIKMSRTFLHYL
;
A
#
# COMPACT_ATOMS: atom_id res chain seq x y z
N MET A 1 5.75 10.63 -15.27
CA MET A 1 5.03 9.55 -14.56
C MET A 1 4.34 8.68 -15.60
N ILE A 2 4.50 7.35 -15.57
CA ILE A 2 3.88 6.43 -16.55
C ILE A 2 2.36 6.36 -16.33
N GLY A 3 1.96 6.20 -15.07
CA GLY A 3 0.57 6.19 -14.64
C GLY A 3 0.45 5.98 -13.14
N ARG A 4 -0.78 5.87 -12.65
CA ARG A 4 -1.12 5.58 -11.27
C ARG A 4 -2.02 4.35 -11.21
N ALA A 5 -1.96 3.63 -10.10
CA ALA A 5 -2.85 2.53 -9.79
C ALA A 5 -3.29 2.65 -8.34
N PHE A 6 -4.48 2.15 -8.03
CA PHE A 6 -5.02 2.13 -6.68
C PHE A 6 -5.15 0.69 -6.19
N VAL A 7 -4.75 0.45 -4.95
CA VAL A 7 -4.86 -0.86 -4.30
C VAL A 7 -5.64 -0.67 -3.01
N TYR A 8 -6.61 -1.54 -2.79
CA TYR A 8 -7.43 -1.54 -1.59
C TYR A 8 -6.80 -2.43 -0.52
N LEU A 9 -6.94 -2.06 0.74
CA LEU A 9 -6.39 -2.78 1.89
C LEU A 9 -7.44 -3.60 2.65
N SER A 10 -8.67 -3.68 2.11
CA SER A 10 -9.81 -4.34 2.76
C SER A 10 -9.57 -5.82 3.09
N ASN A 11 -8.64 -6.49 2.41
CA ASN A 11 -8.26 -7.86 2.73
C ASN A 11 -7.68 -8.01 4.15
N LEU A 12 -7.08 -6.95 4.70
CA LEU A 12 -6.55 -6.94 6.06
C LEU A 12 -7.67 -7.08 7.11
N LEU A 13 -8.89 -6.62 6.81
CA LEU A 13 -10.07 -6.78 7.67
C LEU A 13 -10.48 -8.24 7.86
N HIS A 14 -10.06 -9.12 6.94
CA HIS A 14 -10.36 -10.55 6.98
C HIS A 14 -9.14 -11.41 7.34
N ASN A 15 -8.00 -10.78 7.63
CA ASN A 15 -6.73 -11.47 7.90
C ASN A 15 -6.29 -12.41 6.76
N VAL A 16 -6.50 -12.01 5.50
CA VAL A 16 -6.13 -12.82 4.34
C VAL A 16 -5.08 -12.14 3.46
N PRO A 17 -4.06 -12.87 2.97
CA PRO A 17 -3.18 -12.35 1.95
C PRO A 17 -3.94 -12.22 0.62
N LEU A 18 -3.75 -11.09 -0.08
CA LEU A 18 -4.39 -10.83 -1.36
C LEU A 18 -3.38 -10.29 -2.37
N VAL A 19 -3.40 -10.87 -3.58
CA VAL A 19 -2.62 -10.37 -4.71
C VAL A 19 -3.54 -9.60 -5.65
N HIS A 20 -3.29 -8.30 -5.76
CA HIS A 20 -4.01 -7.41 -6.66
C HIS A 20 -3.30 -7.32 -8.00
N LYS A 21 -4.04 -7.57 -9.09
CA LYS A 21 -3.63 -7.19 -10.45
C LYS A 21 -4.36 -5.91 -10.82
N VAL A 22 -3.68 -4.77 -10.74
CA VAL A 22 -4.26 -3.45 -10.96
C VAL A 22 -3.78 -2.84 -12.27
N ALA A 23 -4.64 -2.12 -12.98
CA ALA A 23 -4.26 -1.41 -14.19
C ALA A 23 -3.47 -0.14 -13.83
N ILE A 24 -2.39 0.11 -14.57
CA ILE A 24 -1.65 1.37 -14.51
C ILE A 24 -2.33 2.34 -15.47
N VAL A 25 -2.89 3.42 -14.96
CA VAL A 25 -3.68 4.37 -15.74
C VAL A 25 -2.93 5.69 -15.88
N SER A 26 -2.78 6.18 -17.11
CA SER A 26 -2.19 7.49 -17.38
C SER A 26 -3.14 8.63 -16.99
N GLU A 27 -2.64 9.87 -16.99
CA GLU A 27 -3.46 11.07 -16.72
C GLU A 27 -4.60 11.27 -17.73
N LYS A 28 -4.48 10.68 -18.93
CA LYS A 28 -5.51 10.71 -19.98
C LYS A 28 -6.55 9.59 -19.84
N GLY A 29 -6.43 8.73 -18.83
CA GLY A 29 -7.32 7.58 -18.62
C GLY A 29 -6.95 6.33 -19.42
N GLU A 30 -5.86 6.35 -20.18
CA GLU A 30 -5.40 5.20 -20.96
C GLU A 30 -4.65 4.20 -20.09
N VAL A 31 -4.91 2.90 -20.30
CA VAL A 31 -4.19 1.81 -19.64
C VAL A 31 -2.78 1.69 -20.24
N ARG A 32 -1.75 1.76 -19.37
CA ARG A 32 -0.33 1.73 -19.73
C ARG A 32 0.40 0.45 -19.30
N GLY A 33 -0.34 -0.51 -18.75
CA GLY A 33 0.16 -1.79 -18.27
C GLY A 33 -0.60 -2.24 -17.02
N TYR A 34 -0.07 -3.26 -16.36
CA TYR A 34 -0.62 -3.81 -15.12
C TYR A 34 0.46 -3.94 -14.06
N LEU A 35 0.10 -3.68 -12.81
CA LEU A 35 0.95 -3.91 -11.65
C LEU A 35 0.37 -5.06 -10.83
N LYS A 36 1.22 -5.99 -10.43
CA LYS A 36 0.89 -7.01 -9.44
C LYS A 36 1.47 -6.62 -8.08
N VAL A 37 0.60 -6.43 -7.11
CA VAL A 37 0.95 -6.06 -5.73
C VAL A 37 0.33 -7.08 -4.78
N ALA A 38 1.11 -7.64 -3.87
CA ALA A 38 0.61 -8.49 -2.80
C ALA A 38 0.49 -7.70 -1.50
N ILE A 39 -0.57 -7.94 -0.76
CA ILE A 39 -0.83 -7.34 0.53
C ILE A 39 -1.15 -8.47 1.49
N GLU A 40 -0.37 -8.60 2.54
CA GLU A 40 -0.50 -9.71 3.48
C GLU A 40 -0.37 -9.24 4.93
N PRO A 41 -1.23 -9.73 5.84
CA PRO A 41 -1.04 -9.53 7.26
C PRO A 41 0.21 -10.30 7.71
N VAL A 42 1.00 -9.71 8.61
CA VAL A 42 2.23 -10.32 9.12
C VAL A 42 2.24 -10.22 10.63
N ASN A 43 2.74 -11.27 11.30
CA ASN A 43 2.96 -11.22 12.74
C ASN A 43 4.02 -10.17 13.08
N PRO A 44 3.78 -9.24 14.04
CA PRO A 44 4.74 -8.20 14.40
C PRO A 44 6.13 -8.74 14.80
N LEU A 45 6.16 -9.93 15.42
CA LEU A 45 7.38 -10.62 15.84
C LEU A 45 8.22 -11.16 14.66
N GLU A 46 7.56 -11.56 13.57
CA GLU A 46 8.23 -12.11 12.39
C GLU A 46 8.69 -11.02 11.42
N ALA A 47 7.99 -9.87 11.41
CA ALA A 47 8.29 -8.74 10.54
C ALA A 47 9.70 -8.16 10.72
N ASP A 48 10.27 -8.22 11.94
CA ASP A 48 11.63 -7.72 12.22
C ASP A 48 12.73 -8.80 12.09
N THR A 49 12.33 -10.07 11.87
CA THR A 49 13.25 -11.22 11.85
C THR A 49 13.81 -11.52 10.46
N GLN A 50 13.25 -10.94 9.38
CA GLN A 50 13.80 -11.05 8.02
C GLN A 50 15.10 -10.23 7.86
N LYS A 51 16.19 -10.73 8.46
CA LYS A 51 17.55 -10.23 8.26
C LYS A 51 18.19 -10.87 7.02
N LYS A 52 18.02 -10.25 5.85
CA LYS A 52 19.00 -10.22 4.74
C LYS A 52 18.76 -8.97 3.87
N GLY A 53 19.31 -7.83 4.28
CA GLY A 53 19.30 -6.61 3.47
C GLY A 53 18.97 -5.33 4.24
N VAL A 54 18.76 -4.24 3.50
CA VAL A 54 18.27 -2.95 4.00
C VAL A 54 16.94 -3.16 4.72
N ARG A 55 16.76 -2.61 5.93
CA ARG A 55 15.49 -2.71 6.68
C ARG A 55 14.38 -2.00 5.90
N GLN A 56 13.58 -2.75 5.16
CA GLN A 56 12.34 -2.29 4.52
C GLN A 56 11.19 -2.35 5.53
N THR A 57 11.37 -1.70 6.69
CA THR A 57 10.37 -1.60 7.75
C THR A 57 10.09 -0.14 8.04
N ALA A 58 8.82 0.24 8.07
CA ALA A 58 8.40 1.60 8.39
C ALA A 58 7.23 1.59 9.38
N LYS A 59 7.16 2.64 10.20
CA LYS A 59 6.05 2.86 11.13
C LYS A 59 5.07 3.84 10.48
N LEU A 60 3.82 3.42 10.36
CA LEU A 60 2.73 4.25 9.88
C LEU A 60 1.89 4.74 11.06
N HIS A 61 1.49 6.00 10.98
CA HIS A 61 0.63 6.63 11.97
C HIS A 61 -0.54 7.31 11.28
N PHE A 62 -1.76 6.93 11.68
CA PHE A 62 -3.01 7.45 11.13
C PHE A 62 -3.63 8.42 12.14
N ARG A 63 -3.40 9.73 11.96
CA ARG A 63 -3.93 10.75 12.88
C ARG A 63 -5.30 11.20 12.39
N LYS A 64 -6.23 11.48 13.31
CA LYS A 64 -7.57 11.99 12.96
C LYS A 64 -7.51 13.26 12.09
N GLU A 65 -6.53 14.12 12.35
CA GLU A 65 -6.30 15.38 11.62
C GLU A 65 -6.01 15.19 10.13
N ASP A 66 -5.41 14.06 9.75
CA ASP A 66 -5.07 13.75 8.35
C ASP A 66 -6.33 13.56 7.49
N PHE A 67 -7.44 13.18 8.11
CA PHE A 67 -8.73 12.93 7.46
C PHE A 67 -9.64 14.17 7.46
N LEU A 68 -9.45 15.07 8.42
CA LEU A 68 -10.22 16.31 8.53
C LEU A 68 -9.87 17.32 7.43
N LYS A 69 -8.63 17.32 6.91
CA LYS A 69 -8.22 18.25 5.85
C LYS A 69 -8.92 18.04 4.50
N THR A 70 -9.45 16.84 4.25
CA THR A 70 -10.17 16.52 3.00
C THR A 70 -11.66 16.87 3.10
N CYS A 71 -12.21 17.00 4.30
CA CYS A 71 -13.62 17.27 4.56
C CYS A 71 -13.87 18.77 4.78
N ARG A 72 -13.77 19.60 3.73
CA ARG A 72 -14.11 21.03 3.83
C ARG A 72 -15.61 21.33 3.77
N ASN A 73 -16.47 20.33 3.63
CA ASN A 73 -17.93 20.51 3.59
C ASN A 73 -18.61 19.57 4.58
N GLY A 74 -19.17 20.17 5.64
CA GLY A 74 -20.46 19.84 6.26
C GLY A 74 -20.71 18.40 6.72
N GLU A 75 -20.86 18.26 8.04
CA GLU A 75 -21.69 17.26 8.73
C GLU A 75 -21.42 15.78 8.40
N ASN A 76 -20.76 15.06 9.32
CA ASN A 76 -21.17 13.70 9.66
C ASN A 76 -20.70 13.40 11.08
N GLU A 77 -21.64 12.94 11.91
CA GLU A 77 -21.38 12.32 13.20
C GLU A 77 -20.25 11.28 13.04
N ASP A 78 -19.37 11.18 14.03
CA ASP A 78 -18.12 10.42 14.02
C ASP A 78 -18.37 8.92 13.69
N GLU A 79 -18.54 8.56 12.41
CA GLU A 79 -18.79 7.19 11.92
C GLU A 79 -17.68 6.23 12.35
N SER A 80 -16.48 6.76 12.61
CA SER A 80 -15.36 6.02 13.19
C SER A 80 -15.67 5.43 14.58
N GLN A 81 -16.63 6.01 15.32
CA GLN A 81 -17.06 5.52 16.63
C GLN A 81 -17.97 4.28 16.54
N LYS A 82 -18.64 4.05 15.40
CA LYS A 82 -19.48 2.87 15.19
C LYS A 82 -18.70 1.66 14.67
N LEU A 83 -17.45 1.85 14.23
CA LEU A 83 -16.63 0.76 13.72
C LEU A 83 -16.28 -0.23 14.84
N THR A 84 -16.54 -1.51 14.58
CA THR A 84 -16.18 -2.62 15.47
C THR A 84 -14.87 -3.23 14.98
N PHE A 85 -13.91 -3.38 15.88
CA PHE A 85 -12.62 -3.99 15.58
C PHE A 85 -12.77 -5.50 15.27
N PRO A 86 -12.14 -6.02 14.20
CA PRO A 86 -12.13 -7.44 13.95
C PRO A 86 -11.25 -8.17 14.99
N PRO A 87 -11.47 -9.49 15.23
CA PRO A 87 -10.85 -10.21 16.35
C PRO A 87 -9.31 -10.21 16.36
N HIS A 88 -8.68 -10.09 15.18
CA HIS A 88 -7.23 -10.08 14.99
C HIS A 88 -6.61 -8.67 14.97
N MET A 89 -7.42 -7.61 15.07
CA MET A 89 -6.95 -6.23 15.11
C MET A 89 -7.50 -5.53 16.35
N LYS A 90 -6.85 -5.69 17.49
CA LYS A 90 -7.30 -5.06 18.73
C LYS A 90 -6.88 -3.60 18.79
N GLU A 91 -7.73 -2.77 19.41
CA GLU A 91 -7.44 -1.34 19.62
C GLU A 91 -6.13 -1.17 20.40
N ASP A 92 -5.32 -0.18 20.00
CA ASP A 92 -4.02 0.16 20.57
C ASP A 92 -2.90 -0.90 20.47
N GLU A 93 -3.17 -2.10 19.95
CA GLU A 93 -2.14 -3.10 19.66
C GLU A 93 -1.37 -2.78 18.37
N GLU A 94 -0.14 -3.27 18.28
CA GLU A 94 0.65 -3.17 17.05
C GLU A 94 0.17 -4.22 16.05
N PHE A 95 -0.24 -3.74 14.88
CA PHE A 95 -0.56 -4.58 13.73
C PHE A 95 0.52 -4.38 12.67
N CYS A 96 0.90 -5.45 12.00
CA CYS A 96 1.87 -5.40 10.92
C CYS A 96 1.28 -6.02 9.65
N PHE A 97 1.54 -5.39 8.52
CA PHE A 97 1.24 -5.96 7.21
C PHE A 97 2.38 -5.65 6.26
N ARG A 98 2.49 -6.46 5.22
CA ARG A 98 3.53 -6.34 4.20
C ARG A 98 2.90 -6.03 2.87
N VAL A 99 3.47 -5.02 2.21
CA VAL A 99 3.17 -4.68 0.81
C VAL A 99 4.33 -5.17 -0.04
N VAL A 100 4.03 -6.03 -1.01
CA VAL A 100 5.03 -6.57 -1.93
C VAL A 100 4.71 -6.12 -3.35
N VAL A 101 5.57 -5.31 -3.94
CA VAL A 101 5.49 -4.98 -5.37
C VAL A 101 6.15 -6.13 -6.12
N LEU A 102 5.33 -6.99 -6.71
CA LEU A 102 5.82 -8.21 -7.37
C LEU A 102 6.40 -7.87 -8.74
N GLN A 103 5.54 -7.36 -9.64
CA GLN A 103 5.94 -7.12 -11.03
C GLN A 103 5.04 -6.12 -11.75
N ALA A 104 5.60 -5.42 -12.73
CA ALA A 104 4.84 -4.70 -13.74
C ALA A 104 4.84 -5.47 -15.07
N ILE A 105 3.69 -5.49 -15.74
CA ILE A 105 3.38 -6.29 -16.92
C ILE A 105 2.87 -5.34 -18.01
N ASP A 106 3.21 -5.62 -19.27
CA ASP A 106 2.76 -4.86 -20.44
C ASP A 106 3.10 -3.35 -20.37
N VAL A 107 4.26 -3.01 -19.81
CA VAL A 107 4.76 -1.63 -19.77
C VAL A 107 5.50 -1.31 -21.07
N SER A 108 5.09 -0.22 -21.75
CA SER A 108 5.66 0.18 -23.05
C SER A 108 7.19 0.31 -23.02
N GLU A 109 7.85 -0.23 -24.06
CA GLU A 109 9.31 -0.21 -24.25
C GLU A 109 9.88 1.21 -24.40
N GLN A 110 9.03 2.21 -24.63
CA GLN A 110 9.42 3.62 -24.66
C GLN A 110 9.99 4.11 -23.31
N TYR A 111 9.72 3.38 -22.23
CA TYR A 111 10.25 3.66 -20.89
C TYR A 111 11.43 2.73 -20.62
N SER A 112 12.66 3.26 -20.61
CA SER A 112 13.89 2.47 -20.47
C SER A 112 14.14 1.94 -19.05
N ASP A 113 13.87 2.77 -18.04
CA ASP A 113 14.10 2.48 -16.63
C ASP A 113 12.82 2.78 -15.86
N VAL A 114 12.31 1.76 -15.18
CA VAL A 114 10.99 1.81 -14.53
C VAL A 114 11.17 1.48 -13.06
N PHE A 115 10.60 2.31 -12.20
CA PHE A 115 10.47 2.06 -10.76
C PHE A 115 9.02 2.31 -10.34
N CYS A 116 8.61 1.70 -9.24
CA CYS A 116 7.31 1.93 -8.64
C CYS A 116 7.48 2.74 -7.36
N GLN A 117 6.60 3.70 -7.15
CA GLN A 117 6.48 4.43 -5.91
C GLN A 117 5.04 4.29 -5.40
N PHE A 118 4.88 4.01 -4.12
CA PHE A 118 3.56 3.96 -3.48
C PHE A 118 3.54 4.81 -2.22
N ASN A 119 2.35 5.31 -1.91
CA ASN A 119 2.05 6.09 -0.72
C ASN A 119 0.65 5.72 -0.22
N PHE A 120 0.30 6.25 0.94
CA PHE A 120 -1.03 6.11 1.51
C PHE A 120 -1.82 7.37 1.24
N LEU A 121 -3.11 7.26 0.92
CA LEU A 121 -3.89 8.43 0.46
C LEU A 121 -3.99 9.54 1.52
N HIS A 122 -4.01 9.17 2.80
CA HIS A 122 -4.03 10.12 3.91
C HIS A 122 -2.67 10.82 4.11
N ARG A 123 -1.59 10.31 3.50
CA ARG A 123 -0.22 10.75 3.73
C ARG A 123 0.64 10.69 2.48
N HIS A 124 0.85 11.85 1.85
CA HIS A 124 1.61 11.97 0.60
C HIS A 124 3.09 12.35 0.80
N ASP A 125 3.48 12.73 2.02
CA ASP A 125 4.87 13.07 2.37
C ASP A 125 5.75 11.84 2.64
N GLU A 126 5.16 10.69 2.94
CA GLU A 126 5.86 9.41 3.04
C GLU A 126 5.56 8.56 1.81
N ALA A 127 6.61 8.27 1.04
CA ALA A 127 6.53 7.40 -0.11
C ALA A 127 7.63 6.36 -0.09
N PHE A 128 7.27 5.16 -0.53
CA PHE A 128 8.16 4.02 -0.65
C PHE A 128 8.42 3.76 -2.12
N SER A 129 9.68 3.51 -2.47
CA SER A 129 10.10 3.33 -3.85
C SER A 129 10.86 2.02 -4.02
N THR A 130 10.62 1.35 -5.14
CA THR A 130 11.45 0.23 -5.59
C THR A 130 12.73 0.75 -6.19
N GLU A 131 13.73 -0.14 -6.33
CA GLU A 131 14.85 0.14 -7.20
C GLU A 131 14.39 0.19 -8.67
N PRO A 132 15.01 1.03 -9.52
CA PRO A 132 14.70 1.09 -10.94
C PRO A 132 15.19 -0.17 -11.64
N LEU A 133 14.36 -0.71 -12.52
CA LEU A 133 14.66 -1.85 -13.37
C LEU A 133 14.64 -1.45 -14.84
N LYS A 134 15.57 -2.03 -15.62
CA LYS A 134 15.61 -1.84 -17.06
C LYS A 134 14.48 -2.58 -17.75
N ASN A 135 13.73 -1.86 -18.57
CA ASN A 135 12.70 -2.42 -19.41
C ASN A 135 13.29 -2.90 -20.74
N SER A 136 13.30 -4.21 -20.93
CA SER A 136 13.69 -4.85 -22.18
C SER A 136 12.50 -5.12 -23.10
N GLY A 137 11.27 -4.81 -22.66
CA GLY A 137 10.03 -4.94 -23.44
C GLY A 137 9.50 -6.35 -23.65
N ARG A 138 10.33 -7.37 -23.43
CA ARG A 138 10.00 -8.78 -23.70
C ARG A 138 9.46 -9.54 -22.50
N ALA A 139 9.66 -9.04 -21.29
CA ALA A 139 9.32 -9.74 -20.06
C ALA A 139 8.75 -8.78 -19.00
N PRO A 140 7.91 -9.28 -18.08
CA PRO A 140 7.50 -8.52 -16.91
C PRO A 140 8.68 -8.02 -16.08
N LEU A 141 8.56 -6.80 -15.59
CA LEU A 141 9.53 -6.17 -14.69
C LEU A 141 9.32 -6.71 -13.27
N SER A 142 10.16 -7.62 -12.81
CA SER A 142 10.05 -8.24 -11.48
C SER A 142 10.80 -7.44 -10.42
N PHE A 143 10.08 -6.61 -9.66
CA PHE A 143 10.65 -5.78 -8.59
C PHE A 143 11.00 -6.59 -7.35
N ALA A 144 10.15 -7.57 -6.99
CA ALA A 144 10.27 -8.34 -5.76
C ALA A 144 10.56 -7.48 -4.51
N HIS A 145 10.02 -6.26 -4.48
CA HIS A 145 10.26 -5.30 -3.40
C HIS A 145 9.23 -5.52 -2.31
N SER A 146 9.70 -5.72 -1.08
CA SER A 146 8.87 -5.96 0.09
C SER A 146 8.96 -4.76 1.02
N GLN A 147 7.85 -4.35 1.62
CA GLN A 147 7.85 -3.30 2.63
C GLN A 147 6.94 -3.73 3.77
N ASN A 148 7.54 -3.94 4.95
CA ASN A 148 6.82 -4.20 6.19
C ASN A 148 6.36 -2.88 6.79
N LEU A 149 5.11 -2.82 7.21
CA LEU A 149 4.47 -1.62 7.72
C LEU A 149 3.86 -1.93 9.08
N HIS A 150 4.41 -1.27 10.09
CA HIS A 150 3.96 -1.36 11.47
C HIS A 150 3.01 -0.23 11.75
N ILE A 151 1.86 -0.55 12.32
CA ILE A 151 0.84 0.44 12.65
C ILE A 151 0.27 0.17 14.04
N LYS A 152 0.05 1.24 14.80
CA LYS A 152 -0.78 1.15 16.01
C LYS A 152 -2.25 1.16 15.61
N MET A 153 -2.97 0.09 15.92
CA MET A 153 -4.38 -0.04 15.60
C MET A 153 -5.20 1.09 16.21
N SER A 154 -6.00 1.74 15.37
CA SER A 154 -6.88 2.84 15.75
C SER A 154 -8.14 2.82 14.88
N ARG A 155 -9.22 3.45 15.37
CA ARG A 155 -10.46 3.62 14.60
C ARG A 155 -10.25 4.37 13.29
N THR A 156 -9.30 5.31 13.29
CA THR A 156 -8.90 6.07 12.10
C THR A 156 -8.32 5.16 11.02
N PHE A 157 -7.48 4.19 11.40
CA PHE A 157 -6.97 3.20 10.45
C PHE A 157 -8.07 2.27 9.96
N LEU A 158 -8.95 1.82 10.85
CA LEU A 158 -10.08 0.97 10.47
C LEU A 158 -11.02 1.65 9.47
N HIS A 159 -11.22 2.96 9.60
CA HIS A 159 -11.97 3.79 8.64
C HIS A 159 -11.22 3.99 7.30
N TYR A 160 -9.89 3.89 7.29
CA TYR A 160 -9.09 4.03 6.07
C TYR A 160 -9.09 2.76 5.21
N LEU A 161 -9.17 1.58 5.83
CA LEU A 161 -9.17 0.27 5.16
C LEU A 161 -10.40 0.07 4.26
#